data_AF-A0A2V8M3U0-F1
#
_entry.id   AF-A0A2V8M3U0-F1
#
_cell.length_a   1.000
_cell.length_b   1.000
_cell.length_c   1.000
_cell.angle_alpha   90.00
_cell.angle_beta   90.00
_cell.angle_gamma   90.00
#
_symmetry.space_group_name_H-M   'P 1'
#
loop_
_entity.id
_entity.type
_entity.pdbx_description
1 polymer ?
#
loop_
_entity_poly.entity_id
_entity_poly.type
_entity_poly.pdbx_seq_one_letter_code
_entity_poly.pdbx_strand_id
1 'polypeptide(L)'
;MSARKNDPVVFHKLYGTRQPRAVYYKRDFLDYVLMIALSGLVVVLTYGFRHVMSIVGVALCAFVLAMFVVRHGIELRVPVILRRPQDILSMFLYKLQNLSLPYLIAMGLLLLENVLIAATPNLSHHVETMRNVALWLFYVHFLAITAFRTVILIDHLRKKEMVRDVLMQTAWKRVIDEKTNITLEIVHAYCTGLLTHIILIAPWYLVIGYSNFSLIFLPVVCVIDVVIHLKWMKAINAWFYRDHWLGHNSEFEFVFLHGTHHDAIPSAMIAVAENGLLEGFLRLSMGTPVSFYNPVMSFLITTLEVKMDMEAHQYIPGVYPRLPMKVMEVSQHSTHHYGSIEPYSFGIKVDQPGASEEYQKLFSGLPDELRNSAKLDEELTGFKWDNPTHRRTISLYDKYHVRRETVEAL
;
A
#
# COMPACT_ATOMS: atom_id res chain seq x y z
N MET A 1 18.18 8.43 14.35
CA MET A 1 19.34 7.62 13.96
C MET A 1 20.23 8.53 13.12
N SER A 2 21.46 8.79 13.57
CA SER A 2 22.40 9.63 12.81
C SER A 2 22.81 8.90 11.52
N ALA A 3 23.34 9.68 10.57
CA ALA A 3 23.76 9.29 9.23
C ALA A 3 24.66 8.03 9.19
N ARG A 4 24.07 6.85 9.30
CA ARG A 4 24.67 5.63 8.78
C ARG A 4 24.54 5.72 7.27
N LYS A 5 25.67 5.65 6.57
CA LYS A 5 25.72 5.44 5.13
C LYS A 5 24.75 4.30 4.79
N ASN A 6 23.88 4.50 3.81
CA ASN A 6 22.93 3.47 3.39
C ASN A 6 23.73 2.25 2.90
N ASP A 7 23.86 1.24 3.77
CA ASP A 7 24.71 0.07 3.54
C ASP A 7 23.86 -1.06 2.93
N PRO A 8 24.14 -1.48 1.68
CA PRO A 8 23.45 -2.60 1.05
C PRO A 8 23.47 -3.88 1.88
N VAL A 9 24.53 -4.13 2.66
CA VAL A 9 24.62 -5.33 3.51
C VAL A 9 23.51 -5.35 4.57
N VAL A 10 23.10 -4.17 5.05
CA VAL A 10 22.01 -4.03 6.02
C VAL A 10 20.66 -4.04 5.31
N PHE A 11 20.50 -3.24 4.25
CA PHE A 11 19.23 -3.06 3.54
C PHE A 11 18.82 -4.26 2.68
N HIS A 12 19.77 -5.03 2.18
CA HIS A 12 19.54 -6.22 1.35
C HIS A 12 19.84 -7.52 2.08
N LYS A 13 19.90 -7.48 3.41
CA LYS A 13 20.04 -8.70 4.21
C LYS A 13 18.86 -9.64 3.93
N LEU A 14 19.15 -10.86 3.49
CA LEU A 14 18.14 -11.89 3.27
C LEU A 14 18.69 -13.21 3.83
N TYR A 15 17.95 -13.80 4.76
CA TYR A 15 18.10 -15.19 5.17
C TYR A 15 17.55 -16.09 4.05
N GLY A 16 18.40 -16.94 3.50
CA GLY A 16 18.05 -17.84 2.40
C GLY A 16 18.43 -17.29 1.03
N THR A 17 17.84 -17.87 -0.02
CA THR A 17 18.19 -17.57 -1.41
C THR A 17 17.35 -16.41 -1.95
N ARG A 18 18.02 -15.43 -2.54
CA ARG A 18 17.36 -14.35 -3.28
C ARG A 18 16.62 -14.91 -4.50
N GLN A 19 15.31 -14.66 -4.57
CA GLN A 19 14.47 -15.05 -5.70
C GLN A 19 13.62 -13.85 -6.13
N PRO A 20 14.10 -13.05 -7.09
CA PRO A 20 13.35 -11.91 -7.59
C PRO A 20 12.02 -12.33 -8.21
N ARG A 21 10.94 -11.63 -7.87
CA ARG A 21 9.59 -11.90 -8.36
C ARG A 21 8.84 -10.59 -8.62
N ALA A 22 8.05 -10.58 -9.70
CA ALA A 22 7.13 -9.48 -10.03
C ALA A 22 5.73 -9.99 -10.44
N VAL A 23 5.56 -11.30 -10.60
CA VAL A 23 4.31 -11.92 -11.05
C VAL A 23 4.07 -13.26 -10.37
N TYR A 24 2.81 -13.68 -10.32
CA TYR A 24 2.43 -15.06 -10.03
C TYR A 24 2.56 -15.98 -11.24
N TYR A 25 2.65 -17.27 -10.95
CA TYR A 25 2.68 -18.37 -11.90
C TYR A 25 1.65 -19.42 -11.49
N LYS A 26 1.19 -20.27 -12.43
CA LYS A 26 0.26 -21.39 -12.14
C LYS A 26 0.67 -22.27 -10.96
N ARG A 27 1.98 -22.47 -10.76
CA ARG A 27 2.57 -23.28 -9.68
C ARG A 27 2.40 -22.69 -8.29
N ASP A 28 2.04 -21.42 -8.19
CA ASP A 28 1.79 -20.74 -6.92
C ASP A 28 0.33 -20.93 -6.44
N PHE A 29 -0.51 -21.67 -7.19
CA PHE A 29 -1.94 -21.82 -6.89
C PHE A 29 -2.20 -22.25 -5.43
N LEU A 30 -1.52 -23.29 -4.95
CA LEU A 30 -1.74 -23.76 -3.58
C LEU A 30 -1.26 -22.75 -2.52
N ASP A 31 -0.16 -22.04 -2.78
CA ASP A 31 0.28 -20.96 -1.89
C ASP A 31 -0.72 -19.80 -1.88
N TYR A 32 -1.26 -19.44 -3.05
CA TYR A 32 -2.28 -18.40 -3.18
C TYR A 32 -3.58 -18.77 -2.45
N VAL A 33 -4.04 -20.03 -2.57
CA VAL A 33 -5.19 -20.55 -1.80
C VAL A 33 -4.95 -20.39 -0.30
N LEU A 34 -3.77 -20.75 0.20
CA LEU A 34 -3.43 -20.62 1.61
C LEU A 34 -3.40 -19.15 2.04
N MET A 35 -2.79 -18.27 1.26
CA MET A 35 -2.77 -16.83 1.52
C MET A 35 -4.19 -16.23 1.55
N ILE A 36 -5.06 -16.61 0.61
CA ILE A 36 -6.46 -16.17 0.58
C ILE A 36 -7.23 -16.70 1.79
N ALA A 37 -7.01 -17.95 2.19
CA ALA A 37 -7.64 -18.53 3.38
C ALA A 37 -7.21 -17.79 4.67
N LEU A 38 -5.92 -17.48 4.80
CA LEU A 38 -5.39 -16.67 5.91
C LEU A 38 -5.97 -15.25 5.89
N SER A 39 -6.08 -14.64 4.71
CA SER A 39 -6.71 -13.33 4.54
C SER A 39 -8.18 -13.35 4.99
N GLY A 40 -8.95 -14.35 4.55
CA GLY A 40 -10.33 -14.55 5.00
C GLY A 40 -10.43 -14.75 6.51
N LEU A 41 -9.50 -15.49 7.11
CA LEU A 41 -9.43 -15.69 8.56
C LEU A 41 -9.17 -14.36 9.29
N VAL A 42 -8.24 -13.53 8.82
CA VAL A 42 -8.00 -12.19 9.39
C VAL A 42 -9.28 -11.36 9.39
N VAL A 43 -10.00 -11.33 8.27
CA VAL A 43 -11.25 -10.57 8.16
C VAL A 43 -12.32 -11.11 9.13
N VAL A 44 -12.51 -12.42 9.19
CA VAL A 44 -13.55 -13.04 10.04
C VAL A 44 -13.22 -12.89 11.53
N LEU A 45 -11.97 -13.10 11.93
CA LEU A 45 -11.55 -12.96 13.32
C LEU A 45 -11.53 -11.50 13.80
N THR A 46 -11.29 -10.55 12.89
CA THR A 46 -11.28 -9.12 13.24
C THR A 46 -12.68 -8.56 13.40
N TYR A 47 -13.55 -8.76 12.40
CA TYR A 47 -14.85 -8.09 12.37
C TYR A 47 -16.00 -8.98 12.87
N GLY A 48 -15.84 -10.31 12.87
CA GLY A 48 -16.84 -11.29 13.28
C GLY A 48 -17.66 -11.85 12.10
N PHE A 49 -18.04 -13.13 12.18
CA PHE A 49 -18.69 -13.89 11.09
C PHE A 49 -19.93 -13.25 10.45
N ARG A 50 -20.72 -12.50 11.23
CA ARG A 50 -21.97 -11.86 10.77
C ARG A 50 -21.79 -10.40 10.36
N HIS A 51 -20.59 -9.86 10.52
CA HIS A 51 -20.30 -8.47 10.20
C HIS A 51 -20.26 -8.27 8.68
N VAL A 52 -20.80 -7.15 8.19
CA VAL A 52 -20.88 -6.86 6.75
C VAL A 52 -19.50 -6.86 6.10
N MET A 53 -18.49 -6.30 6.78
CA MET A 53 -17.11 -6.35 6.27
C MET A 53 -16.55 -7.77 6.13
N SER A 54 -16.94 -8.71 7.01
CA SER A 54 -16.54 -10.12 6.88
C SER A 54 -17.23 -10.81 5.72
N ILE A 55 -18.53 -10.58 5.53
CA ILE A 55 -19.27 -11.14 4.40
C ILE A 55 -18.68 -10.64 3.08
N VAL A 56 -18.48 -9.32 2.96
CA VAL A 56 -17.87 -8.69 1.77
C VAL A 56 -16.44 -9.19 1.58
N GLY A 57 -15.61 -9.19 2.63
CA GLY A 57 -14.22 -9.62 2.54
C GLY A 57 -14.06 -11.08 2.11
N VAL A 58 -14.88 -12.00 2.66
CA VAL A 58 -14.86 -13.42 2.25
C VAL A 58 -15.34 -13.59 0.80
N ALA A 59 -16.36 -12.85 0.38
CA ALA A 59 -16.82 -12.86 -1.02
C ALA A 59 -15.71 -12.37 -1.98
N LEU A 60 -15.01 -11.29 -1.61
CA LEU A 60 -13.88 -10.78 -2.38
C LEU A 60 -12.70 -11.77 -2.40
N CYS A 61 -12.41 -12.46 -1.29
CA CYS A 61 -11.43 -13.55 -1.26
C CYS A 61 -11.76 -14.64 -2.29
N ALA A 62 -13.02 -15.07 -2.37
CA ALA A 62 -13.46 -16.06 -3.35
C ALA A 62 -13.32 -15.55 -4.79
N PHE A 63 -13.67 -14.28 -5.03
CA PHE A 63 -13.53 -13.65 -6.34
C PHE A 63 -12.05 -13.57 -6.79
N VAL A 64 -11.16 -13.10 -5.92
CA VAL A 64 -9.73 -12.96 -6.22
C VAL A 64 -9.08 -14.32 -6.46
N LEU A 65 -9.47 -15.36 -5.70
CA LEU A 65 -9.04 -16.74 -5.97
C LEU A 65 -9.53 -17.25 -7.33
N ALA A 66 -10.77 -16.97 -7.72
CA ALA A 66 -11.28 -17.32 -9.04
C ALA A 66 -10.51 -16.59 -10.15
N MET A 67 -10.19 -15.32 -9.95
CA MET A 67 -9.36 -14.54 -10.89
C MET A 67 -7.96 -15.10 -11.05
N PHE A 68 -7.34 -15.60 -9.96
CA PHE A 68 -6.06 -16.29 -10.06
C PHE A 68 -6.15 -17.50 -10.99
N VAL A 69 -7.19 -18.34 -10.84
CA VAL A 69 -7.40 -19.53 -11.69
C VAL A 69 -7.57 -19.14 -13.15
N VAL A 70 -8.36 -18.10 -13.43
CA VAL A 70 -8.59 -17.61 -14.80
C VAL A 70 -7.30 -17.07 -15.41
N ARG A 71 -6.51 -16.29 -14.67
CA ARG A 71 -5.31 -15.61 -15.19
C ARG A 71 -4.10 -16.51 -15.29
N HIS A 72 -3.88 -17.34 -14.28
CA HIS A 72 -2.64 -18.12 -14.15
C HIS A 72 -2.85 -19.59 -14.47
N GLY A 73 -4.03 -20.12 -14.20
CA GLY A 73 -4.31 -21.55 -14.22
C GLY A 73 -3.91 -22.24 -12.92
N ILE A 74 -4.02 -23.57 -12.90
CA ILE A 74 -3.78 -24.39 -11.70
C ILE A 74 -2.61 -25.33 -11.97
N GLU A 75 -1.63 -25.32 -11.07
CA GLU A 75 -0.62 -26.37 -10.98
C GLU A 75 -0.41 -26.71 -9.50
N LEU A 76 -0.62 -27.99 -9.17
CA LEU A 76 -0.47 -28.47 -7.80
C LEU A 76 1.00 -28.72 -7.52
N ARG A 77 1.57 -27.90 -6.63
CA ARG A 77 2.94 -28.04 -6.14
C ARG A 77 2.95 -27.86 -4.64
N VAL A 78 3.88 -28.54 -3.96
CA VAL A 78 4.07 -28.38 -2.52
C VAL A 78 4.27 -26.88 -2.20
N PRO A 79 3.39 -26.28 -1.37
CA PRO A 79 3.49 -24.88 -0.98
C PRO A 79 4.86 -24.49 -0.44
N VAL A 80 5.29 -23.25 -0.70
CA VAL A 80 6.52 -22.66 -0.16
C VAL A 80 6.56 -22.79 1.36
N ILE A 81 5.44 -22.56 2.04
CA ILE A 81 5.36 -22.64 3.51
C ILE A 81 5.71 -24.04 4.06
N LEU A 82 5.48 -25.11 3.27
CA LEU A 82 5.83 -26.48 3.64
C LEU A 82 7.25 -26.85 3.18
N ARG A 83 7.70 -26.32 2.04
CA ARG A 83 9.06 -26.56 1.52
C ARG A 83 10.13 -25.83 2.34
N ARG A 84 9.80 -24.64 2.85
CA ARG A 84 10.70 -23.74 3.58
C ARG A 84 9.99 -23.10 4.77
N PRO A 85 9.60 -23.88 5.80
CA PRO A 85 8.87 -23.35 6.96
C PRO A 85 9.66 -22.27 7.73
N GLN A 86 10.99 -22.28 7.65
CA GLN A 86 11.84 -21.23 8.23
C GLN A 86 11.61 -19.83 7.63
N ASP A 87 11.00 -19.73 6.44
CA ASP A 87 10.67 -18.44 5.81
C ASP A 87 9.63 -17.67 6.65
N ILE A 88 8.74 -18.37 7.37
CA ILE A 88 7.77 -17.75 8.30
C ILE A 88 8.51 -17.03 9.43
N LEU A 89 9.48 -17.70 10.05
CA LEU A 89 10.28 -17.11 11.12
C LEU A 89 11.13 -15.95 10.60
N SER A 90 11.68 -16.11 9.39
CA SER A 90 12.46 -15.07 8.72
C SER A 90 11.62 -13.83 8.45
N MET A 91 10.37 -14.01 7.98
CA MET A 91 9.40 -12.94 7.77
C MET A 91 9.17 -12.13 9.05
N PHE A 92 8.83 -12.79 10.17
CA PHE A 92 8.67 -12.09 11.44
C PHE A 92 9.96 -11.38 11.90
N LEU A 93 11.12 -12.04 11.73
CA LEU A 93 12.40 -11.44 12.06
C LEU A 93 12.68 -10.18 11.22
N TYR A 94 12.34 -10.17 9.93
CA TYR A 94 12.48 -8.98 9.10
C TYR A 94 11.56 -7.86 9.56
N LYS A 95 10.28 -8.14 9.86
CA LYS A 95 9.35 -7.11 10.36
C LYS A 95 9.85 -6.53 11.70
N LEU A 96 10.34 -7.38 12.61
CA LEU A 96 10.94 -6.94 13.87
C LEU A 96 12.20 -6.07 13.67
N GLN A 97 13.07 -6.47 12.74
CA GLN A 97 14.26 -5.69 12.39
C GLN A 97 13.94 -4.36 11.72
N ASN A 98 12.78 -4.27 11.06
CA ASN A 98 12.29 -3.07 10.40
C ASN A 98 11.42 -2.21 11.35
N LEU A 99 11.26 -2.55 12.63
CA LEU A 99 10.51 -1.71 13.55
C LEU A 99 11.19 -0.35 13.76
N SER A 100 10.39 0.70 13.69
CA SER A 100 10.85 2.07 13.88
C SER A 100 10.64 2.56 15.30
N LEU A 101 11.45 3.51 15.75
CA LEU A 101 11.24 4.15 17.05
C LEU A 101 9.87 4.88 17.15
N PRO A 102 9.40 5.62 16.11
CA PRO A 102 8.05 6.19 16.12
C PRO A 102 6.94 5.17 16.37
N TYR A 103 7.04 3.97 15.78
CA TYR A 103 6.10 2.86 16.05
C TYR A 103 6.07 2.49 17.54
N LEU A 104 7.24 2.27 18.15
CA LEU A 104 7.33 1.89 19.57
C LEU A 104 6.81 2.98 20.51
N ILE A 105 7.05 4.25 20.17
CA ILE A 105 6.54 5.39 20.94
C ILE A 105 5.02 5.49 20.84
N ALA A 106 4.42 5.32 19.66
CA ALA A 106 2.96 5.35 19.49
C ALA A 106 2.28 4.25 20.30
N MET A 107 2.80 3.02 20.23
CA MET A 107 2.32 1.89 21.04
C MET A 107 2.47 2.17 22.54
N GLY A 108 3.62 2.72 22.96
CA GLY A 108 3.86 3.11 24.36
C GLY A 108 2.91 4.21 24.85
N LEU A 109 2.57 5.17 23.99
CA LEU A 109 1.61 6.24 24.30
C LEU A 109 0.20 5.69 24.51
N LEU A 110 -0.27 4.80 23.62
CA LEU A 110 -1.56 4.14 23.76
C LEU A 110 -1.64 3.33 25.06
N LEU A 111 -0.58 2.57 25.38
CA LEU A 111 -0.50 1.81 26.62
C LEU A 111 -0.50 2.72 27.85
N LEU A 112 0.26 3.82 27.82
CA LEU A 112 0.28 4.81 28.88
C LEU A 112 -1.09 5.44 29.10
N GLU A 113 -1.80 5.82 28.04
CA GLU A 113 -3.16 6.33 28.13
C GLU A 113 -4.10 5.33 28.82
N ASN A 114 -4.04 4.05 28.44
CA ASN A 114 -4.87 3.01 29.06
C ASN A 114 -4.55 2.80 30.55
N VAL A 115 -3.27 2.85 30.92
CA VAL A 115 -2.84 2.80 32.33
C VAL A 115 -3.35 4.02 33.11
N LEU A 116 -3.26 5.23 32.53
CA LEU A 116 -3.74 6.45 33.18
C LEU A 116 -5.26 6.45 33.36
N ILE A 117 -6.03 5.97 32.36
CA ILE A 117 -7.47 5.79 32.49
C ILE A 117 -7.80 4.85 33.65
N ALA A 118 -7.10 3.70 33.74
CA ALA A 118 -7.30 2.76 34.83
C ALA A 118 -6.90 3.32 36.21
N ALA A 119 -5.85 4.15 36.26
CA ALA A 119 -5.36 4.77 37.49
C ALA A 119 -6.20 5.98 37.95
N THR A 120 -7.00 6.57 37.07
CA THR A 120 -7.80 7.77 37.37
C THR A 120 -9.30 7.57 37.11
N PRO A 121 -9.95 6.54 37.70
CA PRO A 121 -11.32 6.16 37.39
C PRO A 121 -12.37 7.25 37.71
N ASN A 122 -12.02 8.22 38.56
CA ASN A 122 -12.88 9.34 38.93
C ASN A 122 -12.86 10.50 37.91
N LEU A 123 -11.96 10.48 36.93
CA LEU A 123 -11.96 11.46 35.86
C LEU A 123 -12.96 11.05 34.77
N SER A 124 -13.65 12.05 34.21
CA SER A 124 -14.64 11.84 33.14
C SER A 124 -13.97 11.52 31.80
N HIS A 125 -13.35 10.35 31.68
CA HIS A 125 -12.65 9.93 30.46
C HIS A 125 -13.58 9.75 29.25
N HIS A 126 -14.88 9.54 29.47
CA HIS A 126 -15.88 9.33 28.41
C HIS A 126 -15.50 8.23 27.40
N VAL A 127 -14.95 7.12 27.90
CA VAL A 127 -14.40 6.01 27.09
C VAL A 127 -15.42 5.46 26.07
N GLU A 128 -16.66 5.21 26.47
CA GLU A 128 -17.69 4.70 25.55
C GLU A 128 -18.06 5.71 24.45
N THR A 129 -18.08 7.01 24.78
CA THR A 129 -18.26 8.07 23.77
C THR A 129 -17.10 8.06 22.78
N MET A 130 -15.86 7.98 23.27
CA MET A 130 -14.68 7.93 22.41
C MET A 130 -14.65 6.68 21.54
N ARG A 131 -15.07 5.51 22.04
CA ARG A 131 -15.22 4.29 21.25
C ARG A 131 -16.24 4.46 20.12
N ASN A 132 -17.41 5.04 20.41
CA ASN A 132 -18.42 5.33 19.40
C ASN A 132 -17.90 6.29 18.33
N VAL A 133 -17.22 7.37 18.72
CA VAL A 133 -16.58 8.31 17.79
C VAL A 133 -15.54 7.59 16.93
N ALA A 134 -14.70 6.76 17.53
CA ALA A 134 -13.69 5.99 16.81
C ALA A 134 -14.29 5.06 15.76
N LEU A 135 -15.36 4.33 16.11
CA LEU A 135 -16.10 3.48 15.17
C LEU A 135 -16.72 4.29 14.03
N TRP A 136 -17.34 5.44 14.32
CA TRP A 136 -17.87 6.32 13.28
C TRP A 136 -16.79 6.82 12.33
N LEU A 137 -15.65 7.29 12.86
CA LEU A 137 -14.53 7.72 12.04
C LEU A 137 -13.98 6.58 11.18
N PHE A 138 -13.85 5.37 11.74
CA PHE A 138 -13.47 4.17 11.01
C PHE A 138 -14.40 3.88 9.82
N TYR A 139 -15.73 3.89 10.04
CA TYR A 139 -16.70 3.65 8.98
C TYR A 139 -16.76 4.79 7.95
N VAL A 140 -16.65 6.05 8.38
CA VAL A 140 -16.58 7.21 7.48
C VAL A 140 -15.36 7.09 6.57
N HIS A 141 -14.19 6.73 7.12
CA HIS A 141 -12.99 6.47 6.33
C HIS A 141 -13.23 5.39 5.29
N PHE A 142 -13.72 4.22 5.72
CA PHE A 142 -13.96 3.09 4.82
C PHE A 142 -14.94 3.44 3.70
N LEU A 143 -16.07 4.08 4.02
CA LEU A 143 -17.08 4.49 3.06
C LEU A 143 -16.56 5.56 2.10
N ALA A 144 -15.84 6.57 2.59
CA ALA A 144 -15.32 7.67 1.77
C ALA A 144 -14.28 7.15 0.76
N ILE A 145 -13.33 6.33 1.20
CA ILE A 145 -12.32 5.74 0.31
C ILE A 145 -12.96 4.73 -0.66
N THR A 146 -13.94 3.94 -0.21
CA THR A 146 -14.67 3.03 -1.11
C THR A 146 -15.45 3.78 -2.17
N ALA A 147 -16.11 4.89 -1.80
CA ALA A 147 -16.80 5.75 -2.76
C ALA A 147 -15.82 6.37 -3.76
N PHE A 148 -14.68 6.89 -3.29
CA PHE A 148 -13.61 7.41 -4.13
C PHE A 148 -13.10 6.34 -5.12
N ARG A 149 -12.81 5.13 -4.65
CA ARG A 149 -12.42 3.98 -5.48
C ARG A 149 -13.48 3.60 -6.50
N THR A 150 -14.76 3.72 -6.15
CA THR A 150 -15.87 3.42 -7.05
C THR A 150 -16.02 4.45 -8.16
N VAL A 151 -15.73 5.73 -7.88
CA VAL A 151 -15.66 6.77 -8.93
C VAL A 151 -14.55 6.45 -9.93
N ILE A 152 -13.38 6.02 -9.44
CA ILE A 152 -12.25 5.57 -10.26
C ILE A 152 -12.65 4.38 -11.14
N LEU A 153 -13.31 3.37 -10.57
CA LEU A 153 -13.84 2.22 -11.32
C LEU A 153 -14.76 2.65 -12.46
N ILE A 154 -15.71 3.55 -12.19
CA ILE A 154 -16.65 4.04 -13.21
C ILE A 154 -15.92 4.73 -14.36
N ASP A 155 -14.92 5.57 -14.07
CA ASP A 155 -14.14 6.23 -15.12
C ASP A 155 -13.29 5.24 -15.93
N HIS A 156 -12.68 4.25 -15.28
CA HIS A 156 -11.94 3.18 -15.95
C HIS A 156 -12.84 2.35 -16.88
N LEU A 157 -14.04 1.97 -16.43
CA LEU A 157 -15.00 1.23 -17.24
C LEU A 157 -15.51 2.04 -18.44
N ARG A 158 -15.78 3.34 -18.25
CA ARG A 158 -16.17 4.25 -19.33
C ARG A 158 -15.06 4.44 -20.37
N LYS A 159 -13.80 4.36 -19.94
CA LYS A 159 -12.61 4.52 -20.77
C LYS A 159 -11.87 3.21 -21.02
N LYS A 160 -12.55 2.06 -20.93
CA LYS A 160 -11.91 0.74 -20.98
C LYS A 160 -11.05 0.48 -22.22
N GLU A 161 -11.40 1.06 -23.37
CA GLU A 161 -10.60 0.93 -24.59
C GLU A 161 -9.27 1.71 -24.48
N MET A 162 -9.28 2.90 -23.88
CA MET A 162 -8.06 3.64 -23.57
C MET A 162 -7.19 2.89 -22.56
N VAL A 163 -7.82 2.33 -21.51
CA VAL A 163 -7.13 1.49 -20.53
C VAL A 163 -6.45 0.30 -21.23
N ARG A 164 -7.18 -0.39 -22.11
CA ARG A 164 -6.66 -1.49 -22.92
C ARG A 164 -5.48 -1.03 -23.78
N ASP A 165 -5.65 0.05 -24.54
CA ASP A 165 -4.63 0.56 -25.45
C ASP A 165 -3.33 0.92 -24.72
N VAL A 166 -3.41 1.56 -23.56
CA VAL A 166 -2.26 1.88 -22.71
C VAL A 166 -1.57 0.59 -22.27
N LEU A 167 -2.30 -0.35 -21.68
CA LEU A 167 -1.71 -1.57 -21.13
C LEU A 167 -1.12 -2.48 -22.22
N MET A 168 -1.67 -2.50 -23.43
CA MET A 168 -1.12 -3.19 -24.60
C MET A 168 0.24 -2.62 -25.05
N GLN A 169 0.60 -1.41 -24.61
CA GLN A 169 1.92 -0.80 -24.81
C GLN A 169 2.87 -1.04 -23.64
N THR A 170 2.59 -2.00 -22.74
CA THR A 170 3.43 -2.34 -21.58
C THR A 170 3.64 -3.86 -21.48
N ALA A 171 4.28 -4.35 -20.41
CA ALA A 171 4.42 -5.80 -20.20
C ALA A 171 3.06 -6.50 -20.00
N TRP A 172 2.02 -5.75 -19.65
CA TRP A 172 0.66 -6.25 -19.44
C TRP A 172 -0.05 -6.72 -20.72
N LYS A 173 0.51 -6.42 -21.91
CA LYS A 173 0.01 -6.92 -23.20
C LYS A 173 -0.28 -8.43 -23.17
N ARG A 174 0.63 -9.23 -22.59
CA ARG A 174 0.50 -10.69 -22.56
C ARG A 174 -0.72 -11.18 -21.77
N VAL A 175 -1.08 -10.45 -20.71
CA VAL A 175 -2.23 -10.82 -19.87
C VAL A 175 -3.54 -10.46 -20.58
N ILE A 176 -3.60 -9.25 -21.15
CA ILE A 176 -4.82 -8.67 -21.71
C ILE A 176 -5.17 -9.24 -23.09
N ASP A 177 -4.17 -9.59 -23.91
CA ASP A 177 -4.41 -10.08 -25.27
C ASP A 177 -4.82 -11.55 -25.30
N GLU A 178 -4.34 -12.36 -24.35
CA GLU A 178 -4.42 -13.82 -24.43
C GLU A 178 -5.48 -14.45 -23.51
N LYS A 179 -5.77 -13.83 -22.35
CA LYS A 179 -6.42 -14.55 -21.25
C LYS A 179 -7.72 -13.97 -20.74
N THR A 180 -7.89 -12.64 -20.78
CA THR A 180 -9.00 -11.97 -20.08
C THR A 180 -9.55 -10.78 -20.83
N ASN A 181 -10.80 -10.43 -20.53
CA ASN A 181 -11.43 -9.20 -21.00
C ASN A 181 -10.98 -8.02 -20.13
N ILE A 182 -10.64 -6.87 -20.73
CA ILE A 182 -10.24 -5.66 -19.99
C ILE A 182 -11.27 -5.24 -18.93
N THR A 183 -12.57 -5.45 -19.18
CA THR A 183 -13.64 -5.17 -18.21
C THR A 183 -13.48 -6.01 -16.94
N LEU A 184 -13.17 -7.30 -17.11
CA LEU A 184 -12.94 -8.20 -15.98
C LEU A 184 -11.68 -7.80 -15.21
N GLU A 185 -10.62 -7.37 -15.91
CA GLU A 185 -9.39 -6.91 -15.28
C GLU A 185 -9.57 -5.61 -14.47
N ILE A 186 -10.38 -4.68 -14.98
CA ILE A 186 -10.76 -3.45 -14.27
C ILE A 186 -11.54 -3.79 -12.99
N VAL A 187 -12.51 -4.72 -13.07
CA VAL A 187 -13.26 -5.19 -11.89
C VAL A 187 -12.35 -5.93 -10.91
N HIS A 188 -11.39 -6.72 -11.42
CA HIS A 188 -10.42 -7.40 -10.58
C HIS A 188 -9.56 -6.43 -9.78
N ALA A 189 -9.04 -5.38 -10.42
CA ALA A 189 -8.31 -4.33 -9.73
C ALA A 189 -9.13 -3.64 -8.62
N TYR A 190 -10.41 -3.36 -8.87
CA TYR A 190 -11.31 -2.82 -7.86
C TYR A 190 -11.51 -3.77 -6.67
N CYS A 191 -11.80 -5.05 -6.95
CA CYS A 191 -12.03 -6.05 -5.92
C CYS A 191 -10.79 -6.32 -5.08
N THR A 192 -9.62 -6.40 -5.72
CA THR A 192 -8.33 -6.56 -5.03
C THR A 192 -8.07 -5.37 -4.12
N GLY A 193 -8.18 -4.13 -4.63
CA GLY A 193 -7.97 -2.95 -3.80
C GLY A 193 -8.97 -2.80 -2.65
N LEU A 194 -10.24 -3.16 -2.86
CA LEU A 194 -11.24 -3.16 -1.78
C LEU A 194 -10.92 -4.22 -0.72
N LEU A 195 -10.49 -5.41 -1.12
CA LEU A 195 -10.09 -6.47 -0.19
C LEU A 195 -8.82 -6.08 0.59
N THR A 196 -7.80 -5.56 -0.10
CA THR A 196 -6.59 -5.02 0.53
C THR A 196 -6.98 -3.96 1.56
N HIS A 197 -7.91 -3.06 1.24
CA HIS A 197 -8.32 -1.99 2.16
C HIS A 197 -9.05 -2.53 3.39
N ILE A 198 -9.95 -3.50 3.24
CA ILE A 198 -10.63 -4.17 4.37
C ILE A 198 -9.61 -4.84 5.30
N ILE A 199 -8.59 -5.50 4.74
CA ILE A 199 -7.58 -6.19 5.54
C ILE A 199 -6.59 -5.20 6.17
N LEU A 200 -6.20 -4.16 5.44
CA LEU A 200 -5.31 -3.11 5.88
C LEU A 200 -5.80 -2.48 7.19
N ILE A 201 -7.08 -2.09 7.25
CA ILE A 201 -7.63 -1.36 8.41
C ILE A 201 -8.04 -2.29 9.57
N ALA A 202 -7.84 -3.61 9.45
CA ALA A 202 -8.18 -4.57 10.49
C ALA A 202 -7.43 -4.32 11.83
N PRO A 203 -6.11 -4.04 11.86
CA PRO A 203 -5.41 -3.69 13.10
C PRO A 203 -5.99 -2.44 13.77
N TRP A 204 -6.40 -1.42 13.00
CA TRP A 204 -7.03 -0.23 13.56
C TRP A 204 -8.38 -0.55 14.21
N TYR A 205 -9.21 -1.38 13.57
CA TYR A 205 -10.47 -1.86 14.15
C TYR A 205 -10.24 -2.63 15.47
N LEU A 206 -9.22 -3.50 15.52
CA LEU A 206 -8.84 -4.21 16.73
C LEU A 206 -8.41 -3.24 17.84
N VAL A 207 -7.59 -2.23 17.53
CA VAL A 207 -7.18 -1.23 18.53
C VAL A 207 -8.40 -0.49 19.10
N ILE A 208 -9.38 -0.13 18.26
CA ILE A 208 -10.65 0.49 18.72
C ILE A 208 -11.43 -0.45 19.65
N GLY A 209 -11.50 -1.74 19.31
CA GLY A 209 -12.25 -2.73 20.07
C GLY A 209 -11.62 -3.10 21.41
N TYR A 210 -10.29 -3.09 21.51
CA TYR A 210 -9.55 -3.61 22.66
C TYR A 210 -8.82 -2.55 23.50
N SER A 211 -8.84 -1.28 23.08
CA SER A 211 -8.22 -0.17 23.83
C SER A 211 -9.26 0.86 24.27
N ASN A 212 -8.93 1.58 25.33
CA ASN A 212 -9.70 2.74 25.78
C ASN A 212 -9.01 4.03 25.33
N PHE A 213 -9.82 5.03 25.00
CA PHE A 213 -9.38 6.38 24.66
C PHE A 213 -10.08 7.39 25.57
N SER A 214 -9.35 8.41 25.99
CA SER A 214 -9.81 9.43 26.94
C SER A 214 -10.11 10.74 26.22
N LEU A 215 -11.33 11.24 26.37
CA LEU A 215 -11.70 12.56 25.86
C LEU A 215 -10.86 13.67 26.51
N ILE A 216 -10.51 13.52 27.79
CA ILE A 216 -9.72 14.51 28.54
C ILE A 216 -8.27 14.56 28.03
N PHE A 217 -7.70 13.41 27.65
CA PHE A 217 -6.32 13.35 27.17
C PHE A 217 -6.18 13.66 25.68
N LEU A 218 -7.29 13.61 24.92
CA LEU A 218 -7.31 13.79 23.48
C LEU A 218 -6.49 14.99 22.98
N PRO A 219 -6.57 16.22 23.54
CA PRO A 219 -5.79 17.34 23.01
C PRO A 219 -4.27 17.11 23.09
N VAL A 220 -3.81 16.54 24.20
CA VAL A 220 -2.37 16.29 24.42
C VAL A 220 -1.91 15.11 23.57
N VAL A 221 -2.68 14.03 23.52
CA VAL A 221 -2.36 12.84 22.71
C VAL A 221 -2.32 13.20 21.23
N CYS A 222 -3.24 14.02 20.72
CA CYS A 222 -3.20 14.53 19.35
C CYS A 222 -1.89 15.27 19.02
N VAL A 223 -1.42 16.16 19.90
CA VAL A 223 -0.17 16.89 19.68
C VAL A 223 1.02 15.93 19.67
N ILE A 224 1.05 14.95 20.57
CA ILE A 224 2.11 13.94 20.61
C ILE A 224 2.08 13.08 19.34
N ASP A 225 0.91 12.64 18.88
CA ASP A 225 0.75 11.87 17.65
C ASP A 225 1.23 12.64 16.41
N VAL A 226 0.97 13.95 16.32
CA VAL A 226 1.54 14.80 15.27
C VAL A 226 3.08 14.77 15.31
N VAL A 227 3.67 14.91 16.49
CA VAL A 227 5.13 14.87 16.66
C VAL A 227 5.70 13.49 16.29
N ILE A 228 5.03 12.40 16.67
CA ILE A 228 5.42 11.03 16.30
C ILE A 228 5.34 10.87 14.78
N HIS A 229 4.25 11.32 14.16
CA HIS A 229 4.04 11.20 12.73
C HIS A 229 5.07 12.02 11.92
N LEU A 230 5.41 13.23 12.34
CA LEU A 230 6.48 14.02 11.71
C LEU A 230 7.84 13.31 11.79
N LYS A 231 8.12 12.58 12.87
CA LYS A 231 9.33 11.73 12.98
C LYS A 231 9.23 10.51 12.08
N TRP A 232 8.05 9.91 11.97
CA TRP A 232 7.78 8.79 11.08
C TRP A 232 8.02 9.15 9.61
N MET A 233 7.56 10.33 9.17
CA MET A 233 7.75 10.82 7.80
C MET A 233 9.23 10.93 7.37
N LYS A 234 10.16 11.08 8.33
CA LYS A 234 11.61 11.05 8.05
C LYS A 234 12.18 9.64 7.91
N ALA A 235 11.52 8.65 8.48
CA ALA A 235 11.97 7.25 8.50
C ALA A 235 11.26 6.37 7.46
N ILE A 236 10.06 6.76 7.03
CA ILE A 236 9.16 5.93 6.22
C ILE A 236 9.79 5.49 4.90
N ASN A 237 10.59 6.33 4.23
CA ASN A 237 11.20 5.94 2.95
C ASN A 237 12.17 4.76 3.09
N ALA A 238 13.08 4.83 4.06
CA ALA A 238 14.03 3.76 4.32
C ALA A 238 13.33 2.49 4.82
N TRP A 239 12.33 2.66 5.68
CA TRP A 239 11.49 1.57 6.17
C TRP A 239 10.76 0.87 5.03
N PHE A 240 10.09 1.63 4.17
CA PHE A 240 9.30 1.14 3.05
C PHE A 240 10.18 0.46 2.02
N TYR A 241 11.30 1.09 1.63
CA TYR A 241 12.30 0.50 0.73
C TYR A 241 12.70 -0.90 1.19
N ARG A 242 13.03 -1.05 2.47
CA ARG A 242 13.48 -2.33 3.01
C ARG A 242 12.39 -3.39 2.92
N ASP A 243 11.18 -3.05 3.33
CA ASP A 243 10.04 -3.97 3.31
C ASP A 243 9.67 -4.37 1.88
N HIS A 244 9.62 -3.40 0.99
CA HIS A 244 9.28 -3.58 -0.41
C HIS A 244 10.35 -4.37 -1.19
N TRP A 245 11.63 -4.11 -0.91
CA TRP A 245 12.73 -4.90 -1.47
C TRP A 245 12.59 -6.38 -1.08
N LEU A 246 12.24 -6.69 0.18
CA LEU A 246 11.98 -8.06 0.62
C LEU A 246 10.78 -8.67 -0.12
N GLY A 247 9.69 -7.89 -0.25
CA GLY A 247 8.49 -8.26 -1.00
C GLY A 247 8.78 -8.72 -2.43
N HIS A 248 9.81 -8.19 -3.06
CA HIS A 248 10.21 -8.55 -4.41
C HIS A 248 11.39 -9.53 -4.52
N ASN A 249 12.17 -9.74 -3.46
CA ASN A 249 13.41 -10.53 -3.51
C ASN A 249 13.35 -11.83 -2.68
N SER A 250 12.27 -12.05 -1.94
CA SER A 250 11.93 -13.31 -1.26
C SER A 250 10.69 -13.93 -1.90
N GLU A 251 10.78 -15.19 -2.33
CA GLU A 251 9.63 -15.90 -2.90
C GLU A 251 8.46 -15.99 -1.90
N PHE A 252 8.75 -16.21 -0.61
CA PHE A 252 7.70 -16.28 0.42
C PHE A 252 7.04 -14.92 0.65
N GLU A 253 7.82 -13.85 0.84
CA GLU A 253 7.28 -12.49 1.03
C GLU A 253 6.46 -12.07 -0.20
N PHE A 254 6.94 -12.36 -1.41
CA PHE A 254 6.17 -12.08 -2.62
C PHE A 254 4.85 -12.86 -2.63
N VAL A 255 4.89 -14.17 -2.43
CA VAL A 255 3.69 -15.00 -2.64
C VAL A 255 2.62 -14.76 -1.58
N PHE A 256 3.02 -14.63 -0.31
CA PHE A 256 2.08 -14.53 0.81
C PHE A 256 1.73 -13.10 1.20
N LEU A 257 2.64 -12.14 1.01
CA LEU A 257 2.44 -10.78 1.49
C LEU A 257 2.22 -9.81 0.34
N HIS A 258 3.19 -9.71 -0.57
CA HIS A 258 3.29 -8.58 -1.48
C HIS A 258 2.51 -8.78 -2.79
N GLY A 259 2.73 -9.89 -3.49
CA GLY A 259 2.38 -10.12 -4.90
C GLY A 259 0.91 -9.91 -5.28
N THR A 260 -0.05 -9.99 -4.35
CA THR A 260 -1.47 -9.79 -4.66
C THR A 260 -1.82 -8.45 -5.30
N HIS A 261 -1.10 -7.37 -4.99
CA HIS A 261 -1.34 -6.09 -5.67
C HIS A 261 -0.71 -6.05 -7.09
N HIS A 262 0.38 -6.81 -7.35
CA HIS A 262 0.91 -7.06 -8.69
C HIS A 262 0.02 -7.98 -9.54
N ASP A 263 -0.94 -8.67 -8.92
CA ASP A 263 -1.83 -9.61 -9.60
C ASP A 263 -2.98 -8.91 -10.33
N ALA A 264 -3.26 -7.66 -10.01
CA ALA A 264 -4.27 -6.86 -10.70
C ALA A 264 -3.62 -5.83 -11.63
N ILE A 265 -4.37 -5.34 -12.63
CA ILE A 265 -3.84 -4.32 -13.54
C ILE A 265 -3.38 -3.08 -12.75
N PRO A 266 -2.29 -2.42 -13.18
CA PRO A 266 -1.78 -1.24 -12.52
C PRO A 266 -2.81 -0.12 -12.71
N SER A 267 -3.57 0.18 -11.65
CA SER A 267 -4.55 1.26 -11.61
C SER A 267 -4.64 1.84 -10.21
N ALA A 268 -5.12 3.08 -10.08
CA ALA A 268 -5.34 3.72 -8.79
C ALA A 268 -6.28 2.93 -7.84
N MET A 269 -7.03 1.94 -8.36
CA MET A 269 -7.95 1.16 -7.55
C MET A 269 -7.26 0.14 -6.65
N ILE A 270 -6.10 -0.40 -7.07
CA ILE A 270 -5.35 -1.41 -6.29
C ILE A 270 -4.57 -0.78 -5.14
N ALA A 271 -4.33 0.52 -5.22
CA ALA A 271 -3.51 1.30 -4.32
C ALA A 271 -4.17 1.43 -2.94
N VAL A 272 -3.46 0.90 -1.93
CA VAL A 272 -3.79 1.02 -0.51
C VAL A 272 -2.50 0.99 0.32
N ALA A 273 -1.63 1.97 0.09
CA ALA A 273 -0.25 2.08 0.58
C ALA A 273 0.66 0.94 0.09
N GLU A 274 0.59 0.61 -1.20
CA GLU A 274 1.48 -0.36 -1.86
C GLU A 274 1.58 -1.72 -1.14
N ASN A 275 0.40 -2.21 -0.76
CA ASN A 275 0.24 -3.41 0.05
C ASN A 275 -0.41 -4.52 -0.76
N GLY A 276 0.16 -5.72 -0.68
CA GLY A 276 -0.67 -6.92 -0.83
C GLY A 276 -1.53 -7.18 0.42
N LEU A 277 -2.38 -8.22 0.35
CA LEU A 277 -3.43 -8.47 1.35
C LEU A 277 -2.88 -8.60 2.79
N LEU A 278 -2.11 -9.66 3.06
CA LEU A 278 -1.54 -9.89 4.39
C LEU A 278 -0.40 -8.92 4.71
N GLU A 279 0.26 -8.35 3.69
CA GLU A 279 1.25 -7.30 3.86
C GLU A 279 0.66 -6.07 4.54
N GLY A 280 -0.51 -5.61 4.09
CA GLY A 280 -1.20 -4.46 4.69
C GLY A 280 -1.52 -4.68 6.17
N PHE A 281 -2.03 -5.86 6.51
CA PHE A 281 -2.24 -6.25 7.92
C PHE A 281 -0.95 -6.20 8.73
N LEU A 282 0.14 -6.80 8.23
CA LEU A 282 1.42 -6.82 8.93
C LEU A 282 2.06 -5.44 9.05
N ARG A 283 1.97 -4.60 8.03
CA ARG A 283 2.51 -3.23 8.07
C ARG A 283 1.74 -2.36 9.06
N LEU A 284 0.41 -2.44 9.12
CA LEU A 284 -0.37 -1.67 10.11
C LEU A 284 -0.37 -2.25 11.52
N SER A 285 -0.08 -3.54 11.68
CA SER A 285 0.05 -4.16 13.00
C SER A 285 1.47 -4.06 13.57
N MET A 286 2.51 -4.05 12.72
CA MET A 286 3.92 -4.22 13.10
C MET A 286 4.89 -3.39 12.23
N GLY A 287 4.51 -2.20 11.79
CA GLY A 287 5.37 -1.40 10.92
C GLY A 287 5.08 0.09 10.94
N THR A 288 3.81 0.48 10.91
CA THR A 288 3.38 1.87 10.92
C THR A 288 2.76 2.23 12.27
N PRO A 289 2.98 3.46 12.78
CA PRO A 289 2.44 3.88 14.08
C PRO A 289 0.92 4.18 14.05
N VAL A 290 0.33 4.31 12.86
CA VAL A 290 -0.98 4.96 12.66
C VAL A 290 -2.14 4.23 13.36
N SER A 291 -2.11 2.90 13.42
CA SER A 291 -3.13 2.10 14.10
C SER A 291 -3.19 2.37 15.61
N PHE A 292 -2.12 2.89 16.22
CA PHE A 292 -1.99 3.13 17.66
C PHE A 292 -2.18 4.58 18.07
N TYR A 293 -2.40 5.48 17.11
CA TYR A 293 -2.75 6.87 17.42
C TYR A 293 -4.15 6.96 18.03
N ASN A 294 -4.47 8.14 18.59
CA ASN A 294 -5.85 8.41 18.96
C ASN A 294 -6.77 8.39 17.73
N PRO A 295 -8.09 8.17 17.90
CA PRO A 295 -9.00 7.92 16.79
C PRO A 295 -9.06 9.03 15.73
N VAL A 296 -8.91 10.30 16.14
CA VAL A 296 -8.93 11.45 15.22
C VAL A 296 -7.68 11.42 14.33
N MET A 297 -6.51 11.18 14.92
CA MET A 297 -5.25 11.13 14.18
C MET A 297 -5.16 9.89 13.28
N SER A 298 -5.58 8.71 13.75
CA SER A 298 -5.66 7.52 12.91
C SER A 298 -6.57 7.76 11.70
N PHE A 299 -7.74 8.38 11.91
CA PHE A 299 -8.67 8.72 10.83
C PHE A 299 -8.05 9.66 9.80
N LEU A 300 -7.50 10.79 10.25
CA LEU A 300 -6.95 11.81 9.36
C LEU A 300 -5.78 11.25 8.55
N ILE A 301 -4.81 10.64 9.23
CA ILE A 301 -3.59 10.13 8.58
C ILE A 301 -3.92 8.98 7.64
N THR A 302 -4.68 7.97 8.08
CA THR A 302 -5.01 6.81 7.21
C THR A 302 -5.82 7.26 5.99
N THR A 303 -6.76 8.19 6.15
CA THR A 303 -7.55 8.71 5.02
C THR A 303 -6.68 9.45 4.03
N LEU A 304 -5.79 10.33 4.51
CA LEU A 304 -4.89 11.08 3.64
C LEU A 304 -3.88 10.17 2.95
N GLU A 305 -3.24 9.27 3.67
CA GLU A 305 -2.27 8.32 3.12
C GLU A 305 -2.90 7.46 2.02
N VAL A 306 -4.04 6.80 2.30
CA VAL A 306 -4.70 5.94 1.29
C VAL A 306 -5.20 6.74 0.09
N LYS A 307 -5.75 7.95 0.30
CA LYS A 307 -6.18 8.80 -0.81
C LYS A 307 -5.00 9.25 -1.67
N MET A 308 -3.93 9.78 -1.05
CA MET A 308 -2.74 10.24 -1.76
C MET A 308 -2.06 9.11 -2.50
N ASP A 309 -2.03 7.92 -1.89
CA ASP A 309 -1.53 6.70 -2.51
C ASP A 309 -2.32 6.36 -3.78
N MET A 310 -3.66 6.35 -3.72
CA MET A 310 -4.49 6.12 -4.91
C MET A 310 -4.26 7.17 -6.01
N GLU A 311 -4.05 8.43 -5.66
CA GLU A 311 -3.76 9.48 -6.64
C GLU A 311 -2.36 9.31 -7.26
N ALA A 312 -1.34 9.03 -6.44
CA ALA A 312 0.04 8.80 -6.89
C ALA A 312 0.19 7.51 -7.72
N HIS A 313 -0.67 6.53 -7.46
CA HIS A 313 -0.77 5.27 -8.20
C HIS A 313 -1.81 5.33 -9.32
N GLN A 314 -2.10 6.51 -9.88
CA GLN A 314 -2.66 6.51 -11.22
C GLN A 314 -1.59 6.12 -12.22
N TYR A 315 -1.63 4.87 -12.69
CA TYR A 315 -0.72 4.37 -13.71
C TYR A 315 -1.20 4.65 -15.14
N ILE A 316 -2.51 4.78 -15.34
CA ILE A 316 -3.11 4.87 -16.67
C ILE A 316 -3.34 6.36 -17.02
N PRO A 317 -2.59 6.93 -17.97
CA PRO A 317 -2.72 8.36 -18.27
C PRO A 317 -4.10 8.69 -18.85
N GLY A 318 -4.64 9.86 -18.48
CA GLY A 318 -5.93 10.35 -18.99
C GLY A 318 -7.17 9.74 -18.33
N VAL A 319 -6.99 8.76 -17.45
CA VAL A 319 -8.04 8.17 -16.61
C VAL A 319 -8.00 8.81 -15.22
N TYR A 320 -9.15 8.90 -14.55
CA TYR A 320 -9.25 9.44 -13.19
C TYR A 320 -8.73 8.43 -12.15
N PRO A 321 -8.00 8.84 -11.09
CA PRO A 321 -7.60 10.22 -10.79
C PRO A 321 -6.51 10.69 -11.76
N ARG A 322 -6.64 11.89 -12.33
CA ARG A 322 -5.68 12.38 -13.32
C ARG A 322 -4.44 12.88 -12.60
N LEU A 323 -3.31 12.22 -12.82
CA LEU A 323 -2.03 12.68 -12.30
C LEU A 323 -1.37 13.64 -13.32
N PRO A 324 -1.07 14.89 -12.96
CA PRO A 324 -0.43 15.84 -13.87
C PRO A 324 0.90 15.31 -14.39
N MET A 325 1.22 15.64 -15.65
CA MET A 325 2.49 15.24 -16.28
C MET A 325 3.71 15.61 -15.43
N LYS A 326 3.72 16.81 -14.85
CA LYS A 326 4.78 17.29 -13.95
C LYS A 326 5.05 16.38 -12.74
N VAL A 327 4.01 15.69 -12.22
CA VAL A 327 4.19 14.71 -11.14
C VAL A 327 4.88 13.46 -11.67
N MET A 328 4.51 13.00 -12.87
CA MET A 328 5.12 11.82 -13.48
C MET A 328 6.58 12.03 -13.86
N GLU A 329 6.97 13.25 -14.20
CA GLU A 329 8.37 13.58 -14.47
C GLU A 329 9.25 13.32 -13.25
N VAL A 330 8.75 13.56 -12.04
CA VAL A 330 9.52 13.42 -10.78
C VAL A 330 9.18 12.16 -9.98
N SER A 331 8.32 11.27 -10.49
CA SER A 331 7.84 10.07 -9.80
C SER A 331 7.96 8.84 -10.69
N GLN A 332 8.64 7.81 -10.20
CA GLN A 332 8.90 6.57 -10.93
C GLN A 332 8.47 5.31 -10.21
N HIS A 333 7.96 5.41 -8.97
CA HIS A 333 7.53 4.22 -8.24
C HIS A 333 6.54 3.39 -9.05
N SER A 334 5.61 4.05 -9.72
CA SER A 334 4.60 3.39 -10.53
C SER A 334 5.16 2.55 -11.70
N THR A 335 6.41 2.77 -12.11
CA THR A 335 7.03 2.08 -13.25
C THR A 335 7.33 0.60 -12.98
N HIS A 336 7.55 0.20 -11.72
CA HIS A 336 7.85 -1.19 -11.39
C HIS A 336 6.61 -2.10 -11.56
N HIS A 337 5.40 -1.57 -11.36
CA HIS A 337 4.13 -2.28 -11.60
C HIS A 337 3.90 -2.67 -13.08
N TYR A 338 4.69 -2.13 -14.00
CA TYR A 338 4.74 -2.55 -15.41
C TYR A 338 5.72 -3.70 -15.68
N GLY A 339 6.22 -4.37 -14.64
CA GLY A 339 7.13 -5.51 -14.72
C GLY A 339 8.62 -5.18 -14.54
N SER A 340 8.95 -3.95 -14.14
CA SER A 340 10.27 -3.62 -13.58
C SER A 340 10.27 -3.97 -12.09
N ILE A 341 11.44 -4.23 -11.50
CA ILE A 341 11.56 -4.47 -10.05
C ILE A 341 12.07 -3.25 -9.29
N GLU A 342 12.46 -2.20 -10.01
CA GLU A 342 12.97 -0.95 -9.46
C GLU A 342 12.17 0.23 -10.00
N PRO A 343 11.98 1.31 -9.22
CA PRO A 343 12.54 1.53 -7.87
C PRO A 343 11.73 0.85 -6.73
N TYR A 344 12.41 0.51 -5.63
CA TYR A 344 11.80 -0.05 -4.41
C TYR A 344 11.39 1.03 -3.40
N SER A 345 11.99 2.23 -3.43
CA SER A 345 11.55 3.36 -2.60
C SER A 345 10.23 3.97 -3.11
N PHE A 346 9.76 5.06 -2.49
CA PHE A 346 8.69 5.90 -3.05
C PHE A 346 9.05 6.50 -4.42
N GLY A 347 10.30 6.41 -4.86
CA GLY A 347 10.70 6.68 -6.23
C GLY A 347 10.43 8.13 -6.66
N ILE A 348 10.59 9.10 -5.76
CA ILE A 348 10.43 10.53 -6.04
C ILE A 348 11.81 11.20 -6.16
N LYS A 349 11.97 12.10 -7.14
CA LYS A 349 13.18 12.91 -7.34
C LYS A 349 12.83 14.34 -7.75
N VAL A 350 12.50 15.17 -6.76
CA VAL A 350 12.12 16.58 -6.97
C VAL A 350 13.31 17.45 -7.39
N ASP A 351 14.54 17.06 -7.02
CA ASP A 351 15.77 17.78 -7.36
C ASP A 351 16.36 17.46 -8.73
N GLN A 352 15.63 16.72 -9.58
CA GLN A 352 16.11 16.40 -10.91
C GLN A 352 16.28 17.65 -11.79
N PRO A 353 17.28 17.66 -12.70
CA PRO A 353 17.42 18.74 -13.67
C PRO A 353 16.14 18.93 -14.49
N GLY A 354 15.63 20.17 -14.54
CA GLY A 354 14.43 20.52 -15.30
C GLY A 354 13.11 20.43 -14.51
N ALA A 355 13.13 19.98 -13.24
CA ALA A 355 11.92 20.03 -12.41
C ALA A 355 11.43 21.47 -12.20
N SER A 356 10.13 21.71 -12.40
CA SER A 356 9.54 23.06 -12.28
C SER A 356 9.60 23.62 -10.85
N GLU A 357 9.87 24.91 -10.71
CA GLU A 357 9.94 25.60 -9.40
C GLU A 357 8.63 25.49 -8.59
N GLU A 358 7.49 25.57 -9.27
CA GLU A 358 6.17 25.38 -8.69
C GLU A 358 6.06 24.03 -7.96
N TYR A 359 6.62 22.98 -8.58
CA TYR A 359 6.60 21.64 -8.02
C TYR A 359 7.58 21.48 -6.87
N GLN A 360 8.77 22.06 -6.97
CA GLN A 360 9.72 22.09 -5.84
C GLN A 360 9.10 22.78 -4.61
N LYS A 361 8.32 23.84 -4.84
CA LYS A 361 7.57 24.53 -3.78
C LYS A 361 6.47 23.65 -3.18
N LEU A 362 5.73 22.90 -4.00
CA LEU A 362 4.68 21.97 -3.53
C LEU A 362 5.23 20.92 -2.56
N PHE A 363 6.47 20.45 -2.78
CA PHE A 363 7.12 19.43 -1.96
C PHE A 363 8.02 19.99 -0.85
N SER A 364 8.13 21.31 -0.72
CA SER A 364 9.03 21.96 0.26
C SER A 364 8.67 21.68 1.73
N GLY A 365 7.41 21.34 2.01
CA GLY A 365 6.98 20.94 3.35
C GLY A 365 7.28 19.48 3.72
N LEU A 366 7.73 18.66 2.76
CA LEU A 366 8.07 17.27 3.01
C LEU A 366 9.56 17.13 3.38
N PRO A 367 9.91 16.16 4.23
CA PRO A 367 11.30 15.82 4.49
C PRO A 367 12.06 15.42 3.21
N ASP A 368 13.36 15.69 3.21
CA ASP A 368 14.27 15.36 2.10
C ASP A 368 14.23 13.87 1.74
N GLU A 369 14.07 13.01 2.74
CA GLU A 369 14.01 11.56 2.59
C GLU A 369 12.80 11.09 1.77
N LEU A 370 11.73 11.90 1.72
CA LEU A 370 10.54 11.63 0.91
C LEU A 370 10.60 12.32 -0.45
N ARG A 371 10.97 13.60 -0.49
CA ARG A 371 11.00 14.40 -1.72
C ARG A 371 12.02 13.89 -2.74
N ASN A 372 13.11 13.28 -2.27
CA ASN A 372 14.18 12.71 -3.09
C ASN A 372 14.42 11.23 -2.71
N SER A 373 13.32 10.51 -2.47
CA SER A 373 13.31 9.12 -2.03
C SER A 373 14.07 8.17 -2.96
N ALA A 374 14.09 8.47 -4.27
CA ALA A 374 14.81 7.69 -5.28
C ALA A 374 16.32 7.61 -5.04
N LYS A 375 16.90 8.58 -4.33
CA LYS A 375 18.31 8.57 -3.94
C LYS A 375 18.70 7.30 -3.21
N LEU A 376 17.78 6.72 -2.42
CA LEU A 376 18.03 5.47 -1.71
C LEU A 376 18.21 4.28 -2.67
N ASP A 377 17.40 4.20 -3.75
CA ASP A 377 17.61 3.21 -4.81
C ASP A 377 18.95 3.46 -5.54
N GLU A 378 19.27 4.71 -5.87
CA GLU A 378 20.52 5.08 -6.56
C GLU A 378 21.75 4.64 -5.74
N GLU A 379 21.72 4.86 -4.42
CA GLU A 379 22.82 4.49 -3.52
C GLU A 379 22.93 2.98 -3.27
N LEU A 380 21.80 2.27 -3.20
CA LEU A 380 21.78 0.86 -2.80
C LEU A 380 21.89 -0.11 -3.98
N THR A 381 21.33 0.22 -5.16
CA THR A 381 21.32 -0.68 -6.32
C THR A 381 22.05 -0.12 -7.54
N GLY A 382 22.42 1.16 -7.51
CA GLY A 382 22.92 1.85 -8.70
C GLY A 382 21.80 2.17 -9.69
N PHE A 383 20.54 2.18 -9.24
CA PHE A 383 19.39 2.63 -10.02
C PHE A 383 19.70 3.96 -10.71
N LYS A 384 19.24 4.10 -11.96
CA LYS A 384 19.38 5.33 -12.72
C LYS A 384 18.01 5.92 -12.94
N TRP A 385 17.83 7.15 -12.47
CA TRP A 385 16.59 7.89 -12.67
C TRP A 385 16.21 7.98 -14.15
N ASP A 386 17.10 8.49 -15.01
CA ASP A 386 16.85 8.52 -16.45
C ASP A 386 17.14 7.15 -17.08
N ASN A 387 16.09 6.33 -17.20
CA ASN A 387 16.15 4.99 -17.78
C ASN A 387 15.09 4.80 -18.89
N PRO A 388 15.25 3.77 -19.76
CA PRO A 388 14.32 3.54 -20.87
C PRO A 388 12.86 3.33 -20.45
N THR A 389 12.61 2.73 -19.28
CA THR A 389 11.26 2.48 -18.75
C THR A 389 10.58 3.80 -18.37
N HIS A 390 11.32 4.70 -17.72
CA HIS A 390 10.81 6.03 -17.40
C HIS A 390 10.48 6.83 -18.65
N ARG A 391 11.41 6.93 -19.61
CA ARG A 391 11.18 7.64 -20.88
C ARG A 391 9.97 7.11 -21.63
N ARG A 392 9.79 5.78 -21.63
CA ARG A 392 8.60 5.15 -22.22
C ARG A 392 7.33 5.53 -21.48
N THR A 393 7.35 5.55 -20.14
CA THR A 393 6.22 5.95 -19.32
C THR A 393 5.83 7.40 -19.61
N ILE A 394 6.79 8.33 -19.61
CA ILE A 394 6.60 9.73 -20.01
C ILE A 394 5.97 9.83 -21.40
N SER A 395 6.48 9.09 -22.40
CA SER A 395 5.91 9.11 -23.76
C SER A 395 4.45 8.60 -23.82
N LEU A 396 4.06 7.67 -22.94
CA LEU A 396 2.66 7.23 -22.83
C LEU A 396 1.80 8.34 -22.21
N TYR A 397 2.29 9.03 -21.19
CA TYR A 397 1.57 10.18 -20.63
C TYR A 397 1.40 11.26 -21.70
N ASP A 398 2.44 11.68 -22.40
CA ASP A 398 2.33 12.68 -23.48
C ASP A 398 1.26 12.31 -24.51
N LYS A 399 1.25 11.05 -24.96
CA LYS A 399 0.30 10.56 -25.96
C LYS A 399 -1.16 10.64 -25.51
N TYR A 400 -1.45 10.32 -24.24
CA TYR A 400 -2.82 10.15 -23.74
C TYR A 400 -3.33 11.33 -22.90
N HIS A 401 -2.45 12.17 -22.35
CA HIS A 401 -2.82 13.40 -21.64
C HIS A 401 -3.11 14.56 -22.62
N VAL A 402 -2.22 14.80 -23.58
CA VAL A 402 -2.31 15.97 -24.50
C VAL A 402 -3.51 15.86 -25.44
N ARG A 403 -3.85 14.64 -25.88
CA ARG A 403 -4.96 14.40 -26.82
C ARG A 403 -6.34 14.84 -26.31
N ARG A 404 -6.49 15.21 -25.03
CA ARG A 404 -7.75 15.65 -24.44
C ARG A 404 -7.85 17.14 -24.19
N GLU A 405 -6.76 17.84 -23.86
CA GLU A 405 -6.83 19.32 -23.76
C GLU A 405 -7.27 19.93 -25.09
N THR A 406 -6.88 19.32 -26.21
CA THR A 406 -7.29 19.75 -27.55
C THR A 406 -8.72 19.33 -27.93
N VAL A 407 -9.29 18.29 -27.30
CA VAL A 407 -10.62 17.75 -27.63
C VAL A 407 -11.71 18.23 -26.66
N GLU A 408 -11.37 18.54 -25.41
CA GLU A 408 -12.28 19.19 -24.45
C GLU A 408 -12.33 20.73 -24.68
N ALA A 409 -11.43 21.29 -25.49
CA ALA A 409 -11.44 22.69 -25.94
C ALA A 409 -12.12 22.93 -27.31
N LEU A 410 -12.57 21.85 -27.97
CA LEU A 410 -13.38 21.85 -29.20
C LEU A 410 -14.78 21.35 -28.87
#